data_AF-A0A9Q1I6S9-F1
#
_entry.id   AF-A0A9Q1I6S9-F1
#
_cell.length_a   1.000
_cell.length_b   1.000
_cell.length_c   1.000
_cell.angle_alpha   90.00
_cell.angle_beta   90.00
_cell.angle_gamma   90.00
#
_symmetry.space_group_name_H-M   'P 1'
#
loop_
_entity.id
_entity.type
_entity.pdbx_description
1 polymer ?
#
loop_
_entity_poly.entity_id
_entity_poly.type
_entity_poly.pdbx_seq_one_letter_code
_entity_poly.pdbx_strand_id
1 'polypeptide(L)'
;MTKLLEWLLGSAMVGLIWGLLTFDVLDIQLPQAYREAVWPMPVYLLVVFGCYSLATVGYRVATFNDCEEAAKELQAQIIEARADLERKGLKF
;
A
#
# COMPACT_ATOMS: atom_id res chain seq x y z
N MET A 1 -13.99 -1.61 -21.90
CA MET A 1 -13.07 -2.69 -21.46
C MET A 1 -12.71 -2.42 -20.00
N THR A 2 -13.25 -3.20 -19.06
CA THR A 2 -13.08 -2.96 -17.63
C THR A 2 -11.66 -3.38 -17.20
N LYS A 3 -10.84 -2.43 -16.72
CA LYS A 3 -9.47 -2.69 -16.23
C LYS A 3 -9.38 -3.84 -15.22
N LEU A 4 -10.44 -4.03 -14.44
CA LEU A 4 -10.58 -5.16 -13.51
C LEU A 4 -10.48 -6.54 -14.19
N LEU A 5 -11.07 -6.69 -15.39
CA LEU A 5 -11.02 -7.96 -16.13
C LEU A 5 -9.61 -8.25 -16.65
N GLU A 6 -8.90 -7.21 -17.09
CA GLU A 6 -7.49 -7.30 -17.54
C GLU A 6 -6.58 -7.80 -16.40
N TRP A 7 -6.75 -7.22 -15.19
CA TRP A 7 -6.02 -7.64 -14.00
C TRP A 7 -6.38 -9.06 -13.53
N LEU A 8 -7.67 -9.43 -13.56
CA LEU A 8 -8.12 -10.78 -13.21
C LEU A 8 -7.59 -11.84 -14.17
N LEU A 9 -7.61 -11.57 -15.47
CA LEU A 9 -7.06 -12.48 -16.47
C LEU A 9 -5.55 -12.65 -16.29
N GLY A 10 -4.83 -11.55 -16.07
CA GLY A 10 -3.38 -11.58 -15.83
C GLY A 10 -3.01 -12.40 -14.60
N SER A 11 -3.69 -12.19 -13.47
CA SER A 11 -3.42 -12.95 -12.24
C SER A 11 -3.81 -14.43 -12.37
N ALA A 12 -4.93 -14.72 -13.04
CA ALA A 12 -5.35 -16.09 -13.31
C ALA A 12 -4.33 -16.84 -14.19
N MET A 13 -3.76 -16.18 -15.20
CA MET A 13 -2.74 -16.76 -16.06
C MET A 13 -1.45 -17.10 -15.27
N VAL A 14 -0.99 -16.18 -14.43
CA VAL A 14 0.17 -16.42 -13.56
C VAL A 14 -0.10 -17.56 -12.57
N GLY A 15 -1.29 -17.60 -11.97
CA GLY A 15 -1.70 -18.67 -11.06
C GLY A 15 -1.76 -20.03 -11.74
N LEU A 16 -2.27 -20.09 -12.99
CA LEU A 16 -2.27 -21.30 -13.80
C LEU A 16 -0.86 -21.78 -14.13
N ILE A 17 0.03 -20.88 -14.54
CA ILE A 17 1.43 -21.20 -14.83
C ILE A 17 2.11 -21.77 -13.57
N TRP A 18 1.93 -21.13 -12.41
CA TRP A 18 2.47 -21.60 -11.16
C TRP A 18 1.91 -22.97 -10.75
N GLY A 19 0.59 -23.18 -10.87
CA GLY A 19 -0.05 -24.47 -10.60
C GLY A 19 0.51 -25.58 -11.48
N LEU A 20 0.64 -25.34 -12.79
CA LEU A 20 1.22 -26.31 -13.73
C LEU A 20 2.67 -26.68 -13.38
N LEU A 21 3.48 -25.69 -12.99
CA LEU A 21 4.87 -25.90 -12.54
C LEU A 21 4.94 -26.68 -11.22
N THR A 22 3.94 -26.52 -10.34
CA THR A 22 3.91 -27.14 -9.00
C THR A 22 3.44 -28.59 -9.04
N PHE A 23 2.43 -28.88 -9.87
CA PHE A 23 1.85 -30.22 -10.03
C PHE A 23 2.57 -31.08 -11.10
N ASP A 24 3.62 -30.54 -11.72
CA ASP A 24 4.46 -31.24 -12.71
C ASP A 24 3.67 -31.87 -13.87
N VAL A 25 2.58 -31.21 -14.28
CA VAL A 25 1.62 -31.73 -15.26
C VAL A 25 2.25 -31.87 -16.66
N LEU A 26 3.35 -31.17 -16.92
CA LEU A 26 4.05 -31.18 -18.21
C LEU A 26 5.28 -32.12 -18.26
N ASP A 27 5.57 -32.90 -17.21
CA ASP A 27 6.74 -33.80 -17.14
C ASP A 27 8.05 -33.08 -17.56
N ILE A 28 8.17 -31.82 -17.14
CA ILE A 28 9.35 -31.02 -17.43
C ILE A 28 10.39 -31.45 -16.41
N GLN A 29 11.45 -32.10 -16.86
CA GLN A 29 12.59 -32.45 -16.00
C GLN A 29 13.35 -31.19 -15.57
N LEU A 30 12.76 -30.41 -14.66
CA LEU A 30 13.45 -29.30 -14.00
C LEU A 30 14.40 -29.85 -12.94
N PRO A 31 15.61 -29.26 -12.82
CA PRO A 31 16.51 -29.55 -11.72
C PRO A 31 15.82 -29.40 -10.36
N GLN A 32 16.13 -30.29 -9.43
CA GLN A 32 15.48 -30.38 -8.11
C GLN A 32 15.48 -29.04 -7.33
N ALA A 33 16.57 -28.27 -7.44
CA ALA A 33 16.70 -26.95 -6.85
C ALA A 33 15.63 -25.95 -7.30
N TYR A 34 15.18 -26.04 -8.56
CA TYR A 34 14.16 -25.14 -9.09
C TYR A 34 12.77 -25.50 -8.56
N ARG A 35 12.50 -26.79 -8.39
CA ARG A 35 11.24 -27.30 -7.82
C ARG A 35 11.08 -26.89 -6.36
N GLU A 36 12.16 -26.97 -5.59
CA GLU A 36 12.19 -26.53 -4.18
C GLU A 36 11.97 -25.02 -4.04
N ALA A 37 12.40 -24.21 -5.01
CA ALA A 37 12.18 -22.77 -5.02
C ALA A 37 10.78 -22.36 -5.51
N VAL A 38 10.20 -23.10 -6.46
CA VAL A 38 8.88 -22.79 -7.04
C VAL A 38 7.74 -23.06 -6.07
N TRP A 39 7.83 -24.11 -5.26
CA TRP A 39 6.80 -24.47 -4.28
C TRP A 39 6.47 -23.33 -3.28
N PRO A 40 7.44 -22.72 -2.59
CA PRO A 40 7.20 -21.60 -1.67
C PRO A 40 7.02 -20.24 -2.36
N MET A 41 7.06 -20.15 -3.70
CA MET A 41 7.08 -18.88 -4.43
C MET A 41 5.92 -17.92 -4.08
N PRO A 42 4.65 -18.38 -3.92
CA PRO A 42 3.56 -17.50 -3.49
C PRO A 42 3.76 -16.94 -2.09
N VAL A 43 4.35 -17.72 -1.18
CA VAL A 43 4.64 -17.27 0.19
C VAL A 43 5.73 -16.20 0.16
N TYR A 44 6.79 -16.39 -0.63
CA TYR A 44 7.81 -15.35 -0.81
C TYR A 44 7.23 -14.06 -1.38
N LEU A 45 6.33 -14.17 -2.36
CA LEU A 45 5.65 -13.00 -2.94
C LEU A 45 4.83 -12.25 -1.89
N LEU A 46 4.10 -12.96 -1.03
CA LEU A 46 3.35 -12.36 0.09
C LEU A 46 4.27 -11.66 1.09
N VAL A 47 5.40 -12.28 1.45
CA VAL A 47 6.38 -11.68 2.38
C VAL A 47 6.97 -10.40 1.80
N VAL A 48 7.42 -10.43 0.54
CA VAL A 48 7.96 -9.24 -0.14
C VAL A 48 6.91 -8.14 -0.24
N PHE A 49 5.68 -8.49 -0.61
CA PHE A 49 4.57 -7.54 -0.65
C PHE A 49 4.29 -6.91 0.73
N GLY A 50 4.30 -7.72 1.80
CA GLY A 50 4.14 -7.26 3.17
C GLY A 50 5.25 -6.30 3.60
N CYS A 51 6.50 -6.64 3.34
CA CYS A 51 7.66 -5.77 3.62
C CYS A 51 7.58 -4.45 2.84
N TYR A 52 7.24 -4.51 1.56
CA TYR A 52 7.08 -3.32 0.72
C TYR A 52 5.93 -2.42 1.21
N SER A 53 4.81 -3.01 1.59
CA SER A 53 3.66 -2.30 2.13
C SER A 53 4.01 -1.60 3.45
N LEU A 54 4.63 -2.32 4.39
CA LEU A 54 5.09 -1.76 5.66
C LEU A 54 6.12 -0.65 5.47
N ALA A 55 7.09 -0.83 4.58
CA ALA A 55 8.08 0.20 4.28
C ALA A 55 7.43 1.45 3.68
N THR A 56 6.47 1.29 2.77
CA THR A 56 5.76 2.41 2.14
C THR A 56 4.90 3.17 3.15
N VAL A 57 4.16 2.46 3.99
CA VAL A 57 3.34 3.07 5.05
C VAL A 57 4.24 3.74 6.07
N GLY A 58 5.28 3.06 6.55
CA GLY A 58 6.24 3.61 7.50
C GLY A 58 6.93 4.87 6.96
N TYR A 59 7.37 4.86 5.70
CA TYR A 59 7.96 6.02 5.05
C TYR A 59 6.97 7.20 4.97
N ARG A 60 5.72 6.95 4.58
CA ARG A 60 4.69 8.00 4.50
C ARG A 60 4.30 8.56 5.87
N VAL A 61 4.29 7.73 6.90
CA VAL A 61 4.03 8.16 8.29
C VAL A 61 5.22 8.97 8.82
N ALA A 62 6.45 8.50 8.59
CA ALA A 62 7.66 9.21 9.00
C ALA A 62 7.87 10.54 8.26
N THR A 63 7.40 10.62 7.02
CA THR A 63 7.49 11.82 6.17
C THR A 63 6.17 12.61 6.18
N PHE A 64 5.27 12.33 7.13
CA PHE A 64 4.09 13.16 7.31
C PHE A 64 4.58 14.53 7.75
N ASN A 65 4.59 15.47 6.80
CA ASN A 65 5.09 16.82 7.00
C ASN A 65 4.35 17.42 8.19
N ASP A 66 5.06 17.68 9.28
CA ASP A 66 4.50 18.39 10.42
C ASP A 66 4.00 19.73 9.87
N CYS A 67 2.68 19.85 9.75
CA CYS A 67 1.99 21.06 9.32
C CYS A 67 2.06 22.12 10.43
N GLU A 68 3.24 22.35 11.01
CA GLU A 68 3.46 23.33 12.07
C GLU A 68 3.08 24.73 11.60
N GLU A 69 3.45 25.11 10.37
CA GLU A 69 3.09 26.41 9.80
C GLU A 69 1.57 26.56 9.67
N ALA A 70 0.89 25.56 9.09
CA ALA A 70 -0.56 25.61 8.97
C ALA A 70 -1.26 25.60 10.34
N ALA A 71 -0.72 24.89 11.33
CA ALA A 71 -1.24 24.89 12.70
C ALA A 71 -1.06 26.26 13.39
N LYS A 72 0.10 26.91 13.20
CA LYS A 72 0.38 28.27 13.71
C LYS A 72 -0.52 29.31 13.04
N GLU A 73 -0.69 29.21 11.72
CA GLU A 73 -1.59 30.09 10.96
C GLU A 73 -3.04 29.93 11.43
N LEU A 74 -3.51 28.69 11.60
CA LEU A 74 -4.86 28.42 12.10
C LEU A 74 -5.06 28.99 13.52
N GLN A 75 -4.07 28.86 14.40
CA GLN A 75 -4.13 29.45 15.74
C GLN A 75 -4.21 30.98 15.71
N ALA A 76 -3.45 31.64 14.83
CA ALA A 76 -3.52 33.08 14.66
C ALA A 76 -4.92 33.52 14.20
N GLN A 77 -5.51 32.82 13.23
CA GLN A 77 -6.87 33.09 12.75
C GLN A 77 -7.91 32.89 13.85
N ILE A 78 -7.75 31.90 14.73
CA ILE A 78 -8.64 31.69 15.88
C ILE A 78 -8.58 32.88 16.85
N ILE A 79 -7.38 33.38 17.14
CA ILE A 79 -7.20 34.54 18.03
C ILE A 79 -7.85 35.78 17.43
N GLU A 80 -7.64 36.04 16.13
CA GLU A 80 -8.24 37.17 15.44
C GLU A 80 -9.77 37.08 15.40
N ALA A 81 -10.32 35.90 15.08
CA ALA A 81 -11.75 35.65 15.06
C ALA A 81 -12.39 35.86 16.45
N ARG A 82 -11.72 35.40 17.52
CA ARG A 82 -12.16 35.67 18.90
C ARG A 82 -12.18 37.17 19.19
N ALA A 83 -11.11 37.90 18.89
CA ALA A 83 -11.06 39.34 19.10
C ALA A 83 -12.16 40.10 18.34
N ASP A 84 -12.47 39.69 17.10
CA ASP A 84 -13.54 40.30 16.30
C ASP A 84 -14.94 39.99 16.85
N LEU A 85 -15.17 38.77 17.35
CA LEU A 85 -16.43 38.41 18.00
C LEU A 85 -16.63 39.16 19.33
N GLU A 86 -15.56 39.35 20.12
CA GLU A 86 -15.57 40.15 21.35
C GLU A 86 -15.90 41.61 21.05
N ARG A 87 -15.28 42.19 20.01
CA ARG A 87 -15.62 43.53 19.51
C ARG A 87 -17.07 43.66 19.07
N LYS A 88 -17.66 42.57 18.55
CA LYS A 88 -19.08 42.51 18.17
C LYS A 88 -20.02 42.28 19.36
N GLY A 89 -19.48 42.15 20.59
CA GLY A 89 -20.26 41.97 21.81
C GLY A 89 -20.86 40.56 21.97
N LEU A 90 -20.37 39.60 21.19
CA LEU A 90 -20.83 38.20 21.22
C LEU A 90 -20.01 37.43 22.25
N LYS A 91 -20.65 36.53 23.01
CA LYS A 91 -19.96 35.61 23.95
C LYS A 91 -19.76 34.24 23.28
N PHE A 92 -18.55 33.70 23.35
CA PHE A 92 -18.11 32.43 22.75
C PHE A 92 -17.06 31.74 23.63
#